data_AF-A0A817NDQ8-F1
#
_entry.id   AF-A0A817NDQ8-F1
#
_cell.length_a   1.000
_cell.length_b   1.000
_cell.length_c   1.000
_cell.angle_alpha   90.00
_cell.angle_beta   90.00
_cell.angle_gamma   90.00
#
_symmetry.space_group_name_H-M   'P 1'
#
loop_
_entity.id
_entity.type
_entity.pdbx_description
1 polymer ?
#
loop_
_entity_poly.entity_id
_entity_poly.type
_entity_poly.pdbx_seq_one_letter_code
_entity_poly.pdbx_strand_id
1 'polypeptide(L)'
;MSSLSTAQLIVSIAEYYTIYTGFITLFFGIFGNISLIFVLTRLRIFRGNPSAFYLIVESITNSLQMALLLTSRIAMNGFAIDLTQTILFWCKLRGSFRAYFTLKPLSIICFSAIDQYLSTSYYPFLRQKSTINLAKNSYYYCNESLDSTWYTILFIVWNSNNIWMLYI
;
A
#
# COMPACT_ATOMS: atom_id res chain seq x y z
N MET A 1 -1.30 -9.29 43.09
CA MET A 1 -0.68 -8.74 41.86
C MET A 1 -1.81 -8.33 40.94
N SER A 2 -1.94 -7.04 40.70
CA SER A 2 -3.14 -6.40 40.15
C SER A 2 -3.24 -6.58 38.62
N SER A 3 -4.45 -6.63 38.10
CA SER A 3 -4.72 -6.64 36.64
C SER A 3 -4.04 -5.49 35.89
N LEU A 4 -3.81 -4.36 36.57
CA LEU A 4 -3.10 -3.19 36.06
C LEU A 4 -1.62 -3.47 35.73
N SER A 5 -0.90 -4.25 36.55
CA SER A 5 0.51 -4.58 36.27
C SER A 5 0.65 -5.50 35.06
N THR A 6 -0.33 -6.37 34.83
CA THR A 6 -0.36 -7.25 33.65
C THR A 6 -0.64 -6.46 32.37
N ALA A 7 -1.55 -5.49 32.41
CA ALA A 7 -1.86 -4.63 31.26
C ALA A 7 -0.64 -3.80 30.81
N GLN A 8 0.09 -3.22 31.76
CA GLN A 8 1.31 -2.43 31.47
C GLN A 8 2.43 -3.29 30.86
N LEU A 9 2.59 -4.52 31.33
CA LEU A 9 3.55 -5.47 30.76
C LEU A 9 3.22 -5.80 29.29
N ILE A 10 1.95 -6.04 28.97
CA ILE A 10 1.52 -6.36 27.59
C ILE A 10 1.78 -5.17 26.65
N VAL A 11 1.48 -3.95 27.08
CA VAL A 11 1.70 -2.75 26.27
C VAL A 11 3.19 -2.57 25.97
N SER A 12 4.06 -2.65 26.99
CA SER A 12 5.50 -2.50 26.79
C SER A 12 6.09 -3.57 25.85
N ILE A 13 5.68 -4.84 25.98
CA ILE A 13 6.08 -5.91 25.05
C ILE A 13 5.62 -5.59 23.61
N ALA A 14 4.38 -5.11 23.44
CA ALA A 14 3.83 -4.75 22.14
C ALA A 14 4.57 -3.57 21.49
N GLU A 15 5.04 -2.59 22.27
CA GLU A 15 5.86 -1.47 21.79
C GLU A 15 7.21 -1.98 21.27
N TYR A 16 7.95 -2.76 22.08
CA TYR A 16 9.21 -3.36 21.65
C TYR A 16 9.03 -4.22 20.39
N TYR A 17 8.00 -5.06 20.36
CA TYR A 17 7.70 -5.87 19.19
C TYR A 17 7.43 -5.00 17.96
N THR A 18 6.62 -3.95 18.08
CA THR A 18 6.29 -3.05 16.96
C THR A 18 7.51 -2.32 16.43
N ILE A 19 8.42 -1.89 17.31
CA ILE A 19 9.67 -1.22 16.93
C ILE A 19 10.56 -2.20 16.15
N TYR A 20 10.94 -3.33 16.76
CA TYR A 20 11.91 -4.25 16.16
C TYR A 20 11.39 -4.86 14.87
N THR A 21 10.17 -5.39 14.88
CA THR A 21 9.57 -5.98 13.67
C THR A 21 9.29 -4.91 12.62
N GLY A 22 8.89 -3.70 13.03
CA GLY A 22 8.65 -2.58 12.13
C GLY A 22 9.91 -2.16 11.38
N PHE A 23 11.03 -1.95 12.09
CA PHE A 23 12.30 -1.56 11.46
C PHE A 23 12.85 -2.64 10.55
N ILE A 24 12.82 -3.91 10.96
CA ILE A 24 13.25 -5.05 10.14
C ILE A 24 12.39 -5.11 8.86
N THR A 25 11.07 -5.06 9.01
CA THR A 25 10.14 -5.12 7.87
C THR A 25 10.34 -3.94 6.92
N LEU A 26 10.55 -2.73 7.45
CA LEU A 26 10.77 -1.53 6.65
C LEU A 26 12.06 -1.63 5.84
N PHE A 27 13.17 -2.04 6.47
CA PHE A 27 14.47 -2.13 5.81
C PHE A 27 14.47 -3.21 4.74
N PHE A 28 14.12 -4.46 5.10
CA PHE A 28 14.12 -5.57 4.15
C PHE A 28 13.03 -5.41 3.09
N GLY A 29 11.88 -4.87 3.44
CA GLY A 29 10.78 -4.64 2.50
C GLY A 29 11.13 -3.58 1.45
N ILE A 30 11.67 -2.42 1.84
CA ILE A 30 12.12 -1.40 0.89
C ILE A 30 13.24 -1.94 0.01
N PHE A 31 14.26 -2.57 0.62
CA PHE A 31 15.38 -3.12 -0.11
C PHE A 31 14.94 -4.20 -1.12
N GLY A 32 14.06 -5.10 -0.70
CA GLY A 32 13.50 -6.16 -1.54
C GLY A 32 12.69 -5.62 -2.71
N ASN A 33 11.79 -4.66 -2.45
CA ASN A 33 10.98 -4.03 -3.51
C ASN A 33 11.84 -3.25 -4.52
N ILE A 34 12.83 -2.49 -4.05
CA ILE A 34 13.76 -1.77 -4.94
C ILE A 34 14.56 -2.76 -5.80
N SER A 35 15.08 -3.82 -5.20
CA SER A 35 15.82 -4.86 -5.91
C SER A 35 14.96 -5.54 -6.96
N LEU A 36 13.70 -5.85 -6.65
CA LEU A 36 12.74 -6.45 -7.57
C LEU A 36 12.45 -5.52 -8.76
N ILE A 37 12.19 -4.23 -8.50
CA ILE A 37 12.01 -3.22 -9.55
C ILE A 37 13.25 -3.15 -10.44
N PHE A 38 14.44 -3.11 -9.85
CA PHE A 38 15.69 -3.05 -10.59
C PHE A 38 15.87 -4.27 -11.51
N VAL A 39 15.67 -5.48 -11.00
CA VAL A 39 15.80 -6.71 -11.79
C VAL A 39 14.78 -6.74 -12.93
N LEU A 40 13.50 -6.50 -12.65
CA LEU A 40 12.42 -6.61 -13.64
C LEU A 40 12.49 -5.53 -14.72
N THR A 41 13.00 -4.34 -14.41
CA THR A 41 13.15 -3.25 -15.40
C THR A 41 14.41 -3.41 -16.27
N ARG A 42 15.49 -3.99 -15.73
CA ARG A 42 16.77 -4.13 -16.42
C ARG A 42 16.84 -5.36 -17.33
N LEU A 43 16.28 -6.49 -16.92
CA LEU A 43 16.34 -7.72 -17.71
C LEU A 43 15.47 -7.62 -18.97
N ARG A 44 16.09 -7.79 -20.14
CA ARG A 44 15.39 -7.73 -21.44
C ARG A 44 14.31 -8.81 -21.57
N ILE A 45 14.48 -9.97 -20.91
CA ILE A 45 13.54 -11.09 -20.93
C ILE A 45 12.18 -10.70 -20.33
N PHE A 46 12.15 -9.77 -19.37
CA PHE A 46 10.92 -9.31 -18.73
C PHE A 46 10.27 -8.13 -19.44
N ARG A 47 10.94 -7.54 -20.45
CA ARG A 47 10.39 -6.41 -21.21
C ARG A 47 9.23 -6.91 -22.07
N GLY A 48 8.02 -6.48 -21.71
CA GLY A 48 6.78 -6.87 -22.39
C GLY A 48 6.06 -8.05 -21.76
N ASN A 49 6.57 -8.60 -20.64
CA ASN A 49 5.83 -9.60 -19.88
C ASN A 49 4.78 -8.90 -18.99
N PRO A 50 3.48 -9.19 -19.14
CA PRO A 50 2.41 -8.57 -18.35
C PRO A 50 2.52 -8.87 -16.85
N SER A 51 2.94 -10.07 -16.45
CA SER A 51 3.19 -10.43 -15.05
C SER A 51 4.31 -9.58 -14.44
N ALA A 52 5.41 -9.36 -15.18
CA ALA A 52 6.49 -8.50 -14.70
C ALA A 52 6.03 -7.05 -14.49
N PHE A 53 5.11 -6.55 -15.33
CA PHE A 53 4.51 -5.23 -15.14
C PHE A 53 3.70 -5.15 -13.84
N TYR A 54 2.84 -6.14 -13.54
CA TYR A 54 2.09 -6.15 -12.30
C TYR A 54 2.99 -6.19 -11.07
N LEU A 55 4.04 -7.01 -11.08
CA LEU A 55 5.01 -7.10 -9.97
C LEU A 55 5.75 -5.77 -9.74
N ILE A 56 6.13 -5.05 -10.81
CA ILE A 56 6.76 -3.72 -10.67
C ILE A 56 5.80 -2.74 -9.99
N VAL A 57 4.55 -2.68 -10.47
CA VAL A 57 3.54 -1.76 -9.94
C VAL A 57 3.20 -2.09 -8.48
N GLU A 58 3.07 -3.38 -8.15
CA GLU A 58 2.87 -3.86 -6.80
C GLU A 58 4.03 -3.45 -5.89
N SER A 59 5.28 -3.65 -6.34
CA SER A 59 6.49 -3.29 -5.60
C SER A 59 6.57 -1.79 -5.29
N ILE A 60 6.18 -0.94 -6.26
CA ILE A 60 6.10 0.52 -6.06
C ILE A 60 5.05 0.85 -5.00
N THR A 61 3.86 0.23 -5.10
CA THR A 61 2.75 0.46 -4.17
C THR A 61 3.10 0.01 -2.75
N ASN A 62 3.72 -1.17 -2.60
CA ASN A 62 4.20 -1.70 -1.33
C ASN A 62 5.31 -0.84 -0.73
N SER A 63 6.23 -0.31 -1.56
CA SER A 63 7.27 0.61 -1.09
C SER A 63 6.68 1.90 -0.51
N LEU A 64 5.69 2.49 -1.19
CA LEU A 64 4.98 3.67 -0.70
C LEU A 64 4.18 3.38 0.57
N GLN A 65 3.52 2.23 0.63
CA GLN A 65 2.80 1.79 1.83
C GLN A 65 3.72 1.69 3.04
N MET A 66 4.91 1.08 2.88
CA MET A 66 5.89 0.98 3.96
C MET A 66 6.44 2.35 4.34
N ALA A 67 6.80 3.19 3.37
CA ALA A 67 7.32 4.52 3.63
C ALA A 67 6.34 5.42 4.40
N LEU A 68 5.04 5.34 4.11
CA LEU A 68 4.02 6.21 4.70
C LEU A 68 3.36 5.58 5.94
N LEU A 69 2.79 4.38 5.82
CA LEU A 69 1.97 3.79 6.88
C LEU A 69 2.80 3.09 7.95
N LEU A 70 3.84 2.35 7.56
CA LEU A 70 4.68 1.63 8.53
C LEU A 70 5.53 2.62 9.32
N THR A 71 6.15 3.62 8.67
CA THR A 71 6.87 4.71 9.36
C THR A 71 5.97 5.46 10.33
N SER A 72 4.75 5.81 9.93
CA SER A 72 3.79 6.48 10.84
C SER A 72 3.41 5.59 12.03
N ARG A 73 3.34 4.27 11.85
CA ARG A 73 3.06 3.32 12.94
C ARG A 73 4.25 3.19 13.89
N ILE A 74 5.48 3.15 13.38
CA ILE A 74 6.70 3.11 14.19
C ILE A 74 6.85 4.41 15.00
N ALA A 75 6.60 5.57 14.38
CA ALA A 75 6.64 6.85 15.08
C ALA A 75 5.63 6.92 16.25
N MET A 76 4.39 6.51 15.99
CA MET A 76 3.31 6.55 16.98
C MET A 76 3.49 5.52 18.09
N ASN A 77 3.71 4.25 17.75
CA ASN A 77 3.76 3.17 18.74
C ASN A 77 5.16 2.99 19.36
N GLY A 78 6.21 3.43 18.68
CA GLY A 78 7.58 3.20 19.10
C GLY A 78 8.22 4.39 19.82
N PHE A 79 7.83 5.61 19.45
CA PHE A 79 8.41 6.84 20.00
C PHE A 79 7.37 7.73 20.70
N ALA A 80 6.11 7.27 20.79
CA ALA A 80 4.98 8.06 21.27
C ALA A 80 4.80 9.41 20.52
N ILE A 81 5.32 9.51 19.29
CA ILE A 81 5.20 10.70 18.45
C ILE A 81 3.92 10.56 17.63
N ASP A 82 2.86 11.23 18.08
CA ASP A 82 1.59 11.21 17.38
C ASP A 82 1.54 12.26 16.25
N LEU A 83 1.94 11.83 15.05
CA LEU A 83 1.83 12.64 13.82
C LEU A 83 0.41 13.13 13.54
N THR A 84 -0.61 12.43 14.05
CA THR A 84 -2.02 12.80 13.86
C THR A 84 -2.46 13.97 14.73
N GLN A 85 -1.78 14.19 15.86
CA GLN A 85 -1.98 15.37 16.70
C GLN A 85 -1.22 16.58 16.16
N THR A 86 -0.06 16.36 15.55
CA THR A 86 0.74 17.46 14.98
C THR A 86 0.21 17.96 13.64
N ILE A 87 -0.38 17.09 12.81
CA ILE A 87 -0.81 17.44 11.44
C ILE A 87 -2.23 16.92 11.20
N LEU A 88 -3.22 17.83 11.27
CA LEU A 88 -4.64 17.51 11.06
C LEU A 88 -4.89 16.85 9.69
N PHE A 89 -4.14 17.28 8.67
CA PHE A 89 -4.16 16.71 7.33
C PHE A 89 -3.73 15.23 7.32
N TRP A 90 -2.68 14.88 8.05
CA TRP A 90 -2.19 13.51 8.14
C TRP A 90 -3.18 12.60 8.88
N CYS A 91 -3.81 13.10 9.94
CA CYS A 91 -4.86 12.38 10.67
C CYS A 91 -6.00 11.91 9.75
N LYS A 92 -6.52 12.81 8.92
CA LYS A 92 -7.61 12.53 7.98
C LYS A 92 -7.17 11.60 6.84
N LEU A 93 -5.98 11.81 6.29
CA LEU A 93 -5.46 10.99 5.19
C LEU A 93 -5.05 9.58 5.60
N ARG A 94 -4.69 9.36 6.86
CA ARG A 94 -4.16 8.07 7.33
C ARG A 94 -5.13 6.90 7.10
N GLY A 95 -6.40 7.08 7.45
CA GLY A 95 -7.43 6.05 7.25
C GLY A 95 -7.61 5.71 5.78
N SER A 96 -7.64 6.75 4.96
CA SER A 96 -7.75 6.66 3.51
C SER A 96 -6.57 5.97 2.84
N PHE A 97 -5.35 6.39 3.15
CA PHE A 97 -4.13 5.74 2.68
C PHE A 97 -4.13 4.27 3.09
N ARG A 98 -4.56 3.94 4.32
CA ARG A 98 -4.66 2.54 4.75
C ARG A 98 -5.62 1.74 3.87
N ALA A 99 -6.82 2.25 3.58
CA ALA A 99 -7.77 1.57 2.70
C ALA A 99 -7.20 1.41 1.27
N TYR A 100 -6.66 2.49 0.70
CA TYR A 100 -6.08 2.51 -0.63
C TYR A 100 -4.91 1.53 -0.78
N PHE A 101 -3.92 1.61 0.12
CA PHE A 101 -2.75 0.72 0.09
C PHE A 101 -3.08 -0.73 0.48
N THR A 102 -4.27 -1.02 1.03
CA THR A 102 -4.70 -2.41 1.26
C THR A 102 -5.41 -2.96 0.01
N LEU A 103 -6.34 -2.20 -0.56
CA LEU A 103 -7.15 -2.65 -1.70
C LEU A 103 -6.33 -2.72 -2.99
N LYS A 104 -5.45 -1.75 -3.21
CA LYS A 104 -4.69 -1.64 -4.47
C LYS A 104 -3.77 -2.83 -4.76
N PRO A 105 -2.85 -3.25 -3.88
CA PRO A 105 -2.03 -4.42 -4.13
C PRO A 105 -2.89 -5.69 -4.24
N LEU A 106 -3.97 -5.81 -3.48
CA LEU A 106 -4.90 -6.94 -3.59
C LEU A 106 -5.53 -7.02 -5.00
N SER A 107 -6.01 -5.90 -5.54
CA SER A 107 -6.51 -5.84 -6.92
C SER A 107 -5.43 -6.18 -7.95
N ILE A 108 -4.21 -5.66 -7.78
CA ILE A 108 -3.07 -5.96 -8.67
C ILE A 108 -2.78 -7.46 -8.68
N ILE A 109 -2.74 -8.10 -7.51
CA ILE A 109 -2.51 -9.55 -7.38
C ILE A 109 -3.63 -10.33 -8.08
N CYS A 110 -4.91 -9.93 -7.90
CA CYS A 110 -6.02 -10.55 -8.61
C CYS A 110 -5.85 -10.47 -10.14
N PHE A 111 -5.50 -9.29 -10.67
CA PHE A 111 -5.26 -9.14 -12.12
C PHE A 111 -4.03 -9.92 -12.60
N SER A 112 -2.97 -9.98 -11.79
CA SER A 112 -1.80 -10.81 -12.07
C SER A 112 -2.15 -12.29 -12.13
N ALA A 113 -3.00 -12.78 -11.23
CA ALA A 113 -3.45 -14.18 -11.23
C ALA A 113 -4.31 -14.51 -12.47
N ILE A 114 -5.20 -13.59 -12.88
CA ILE A 114 -6.00 -13.74 -14.09
C ILE A 114 -5.09 -13.77 -15.33
N ASP A 115 -4.14 -12.85 -15.42
CA ASP A 115 -3.19 -12.81 -16.53
C ASP A 115 -2.30 -14.05 -16.57
N GLN A 116 -1.83 -14.52 -15.41
CA GLN A 116 -1.08 -15.77 -15.30
C GLN A 116 -1.92 -16.94 -15.79
N TYR A 117 -3.18 -17.06 -15.37
CA TYR A 117 -4.11 -18.08 -15.85
C TYR A 117 -4.28 -18.05 -17.38
N LEU A 118 -4.46 -16.86 -17.97
CA LEU A 118 -4.55 -16.71 -19.42
C LEU A 118 -3.26 -17.18 -20.10
N SER A 119 -2.09 -16.77 -19.58
CA SER A 119 -0.78 -17.07 -20.15
C SER A 119 -0.42 -18.57 -20.11
N THR A 120 -0.89 -19.30 -19.09
CA THR A 120 -0.62 -20.72 -18.89
C THR A 120 -1.75 -21.64 -19.37
N SER A 121 -2.83 -21.08 -19.94
CA SER A 121 -3.96 -21.86 -20.41
C SER A 121 -3.57 -22.79 -21.56
N TYR A 122 -4.13 -24.00 -21.56
CA TYR A 122 -3.92 -25.00 -22.61
C TYR A 122 -4.48 -24.53 -23.97
N TYR A 123 -5.50 -23.65 -23.93
CA TYR A 123 -6.16 -23.16 -25.12
C TYR A 123 -5.39 -21.97 -25.73
N PRO A 124 -4.91 -22.07 -26.99
CA PRO A 124 -4.12 -21.01 -27.63
C PRO A 124 -4.85 -19.66 -27.73
N PHE A 125 -6.18 -19.70 -27.89
CA PHE A 125 -7.00 -18.48 -27.97
C PHE A 125 -6.98 -17.67 -26.67
N LEU A 126 -6.94 -18.33 -25.50
CA LEU A 126 -6.85 -17.66 -24.20
C LEU A 126 -5.45 -17.11 -23.97
N ARG A 127 -4.42 -17.86 -24.38
CA ARG A 127 -3.03 -17.43 -24.25
C ARG A 127 -2.73 -16.14 -25.03
N GLN A 128 -3.32 -15.98 -26.21
CA GLN A 128 -3.19 -14.76 -27.01
C GLN A 128 -3.85 -13.52 -26.39
N LYS A 129 -4.73 -13.68 -25.39
CA LYS A 129 -5.35 -12.55 -24.67
C LYS A 129 -4.41 -11.92 -23.64
N SER A 130 -3.45 -12.68 -23.11
CA SER A 130 -2.42 -12.15 -22.20
C SER A 130 -1.46 -11.26 -22.98
N THR A 131 -1.66 -9.95 -22.86
CA THR A 131 -0.87 -8.93 -23.54
C THR A 131 -0.49 -7.82 -22.58
N ILE A 132 0.67 -7.21 -22.80
CA ILE A 132 1.14 -6.08 -22.00
C ILE A 132 0.18 -4.88 -22.04
N ASN A 133 -0.54 -4.69 -23.15
CA ASN A 133 -1.52 -3.62 -23.31
C ASN A 133 -2.75 -3.87 -22.43
N LEU A 134 -3.22 -5.13 -22.36
CA LEU A 134 -4.29 -5.50 -21.43
C LEU A 134 -3.86 -5.23 -19.99
N ALA A 135 -2.64 -5.62 -19.61
CA ALA A 135 -2.15 -5.39 -18.25
C ALA A 135 -2.09 -3.91 -17.86
N LYS A 136 -1.61 -3.05 -18.78
CA LYS A 136 -1.61 -1.59 -18.59
C LYS A 136 -3.02 -1.02 -18.49
N ASN A 137 -3.95 -1.46 -19.33
CA ASN A 137 -5.33 -0.99 -19.32
C ASN A 137 -6.05 -1.43 -18.03
N SER A 138 -5.91 -2.69 -17.62
CA SER A 138 -6.47 -3.20 -16.35
C SER A 138 -5.95 -2.41 -15.15
N TYR A 139 -4.65 -2.10 -15.14
CA TYR A 139 -4.08 -1.23 -14.10
C TYR A 139 -4.65 0.20 -14.13
N TYR A 140 -4.80 0.80 -15.32
CA TYR A 140 -5.37 2.14 -15.47
C TYR A 140 -6.81 2.20 -14.97
N TYR A 141 -7.65 1.24 -15.35
CA TYR A 141 -9.03 1.15 -14.85
C TYR A 141 -9.10 0.93 -13.34
N CYS A 142 -8.18 0.12 -12.79
CA CYS A 142 -8.08 -0.08 -11.35
C CYS A 142 -7.70 1.21 -10.62
N ASN A 143 -6.74 1.97 -11.16
CA ASN A 143 -6.38 3.29 -10.64
C ASN A 143 -7.57 4.24 -10.65
N GLU A 144 -8.25 4.37 -11.78
CA GLU A 144 -9.35 5.32 -11.94
C GLU A 144 -10.51 4.98 -10.98
N SER A 145 -10.82 3.69 -10.81
CA SER A 145 -11.82 3.23 -9.86
C SER A 145 -11.41 3.55 -8.41
N LEU A 146 -10.13 3.37 -8.05
CA LEU A 146 -9.63 3.70 -6.72
C LEU A 146 -9.45 5.21 -6.52
N ASP A 147 -9.19 5.99 -7.56
CA ASP A 147 -9.04 7.45 -7.49
C ASP A 147 -10.37 8.15 -7.20
N SER A 148 -11.52 7.52 -7.49
CA SER A 148 -12.82 7.98 -6.99
C SER A 148 -12.85 8.07 -5.45
N THR A 149 -12.06 7.23 -4.76
CA THR A 149 -11.88 7.35 -3.30
C THR A 149 -11.05 8.60 -2.97
N TRP A 150 -10.03 8.96 -3.75
CA TRP A 150 -9.26 10.20 -3.56
C TRP A 150 -10.11 11.46 -3.67
N TYR A 151 -11.03 11.53 -4.63
CA TYR A 151 -11.93 12.67 -4.78
C TYR A 151 -12.91 12.79 -3.60
N THR A 152 -13.45 11.67 -3.11
CA THR A 152 -14.30 11.69 -1.91
C THR A 152 -13.51 12.07 -0.66
N ILE A 153 -12.23 11.73 -0.58
CA ILE A 153 -11.33 12.14 0.52
C ILE A 153 -11.04 13.64 0.48
N LEU A 154 -10.71 14.20 -0.70
CA LEU A 154 -10.54 15.65 -0.86
C LEU A 154 -11.83 16.40 -0.50
N PHE A 155 -12.98 15.86 -0.88
CA PHE A 155 -14.28 16.42 -0.50
C PHE A 155 -14.52 16.36 1.01
N ILE A 156 -14.21 15.25 1.70
CA ILE A 156 -14.31 15.12 3.16
C ILE A 156 -13.35 16.10 3.86
N VAL A 157 -12.11 16.23 3.39
CA VAL A 157 -11.11 17.15 3.95
C VAL A 157 -11.56 18.61 3.76
N TRP A 158 -12.06 18.96 2.57
CA TRP A 158 -12.56 20.29 2.23
C TRP A 158 -13.81 20.68 3.02
N ASN A 159 -14.79 19.77 3.10
CA ASN A 159 -16.05 20.03 3.80
C ASN A 159 -15.83 20.21 5.31
N SER A 160 -14.97 19.38 5.90
CA SER A 160 -14.62 19.51 7.32
C SER A 160 -13.88 20.82 7.65
N ASN A 161 -13.01 21.34 6.77
CA ASN A 161 -12.33 22.62 7.01
C ASN A 161 -13.26 23.83 6.86
N ASN A 162 -14.31 23.74 6.03
CA ASN A 162 -15.32 24.81 5.91
C ASN A 162 -16.30 24.85 7.09
N ILE A 163 -16.59 23.72 7.73
CA ILE A 163 -17.43 23.69 8.94
C ILE A 163 -16.78 24.49 10.08
N TRP A 164 -15.45 24.49 10.21
CA TRP A 164 -14.74 25.29 11.20
C TRP A 164 -14.78 26.81 10.93
N MET A 165 -14.99 27.25 9.68
CA MET A 165 -15.14 28.68 9.36
C MET A 165 -16.57 29.22 9.59
N LEU A 166 -17.57 28.34 9.78
CA LEU A 166 -18.94 28.75 10.13
C LEU A 166 -19.18 28.91 11.64
N TYR A 167 -18.19 28.58 12.47
CA TYR A 167 -18.22 28.66 13.93
C TYR A 167 -17.27 29.73 14.50
N ILE A 168 -16.83 30.69 13.68
CA ILE A 168 -16.13 31.93 14.07
C ILE A 168 -16.98 33.09 13.58
#